data_AF-A0A4V6QG22-F1
#
_entry.id   AF-A0A4V6QG22-F1
#
_cell.length_a   1.000
_cell.length_b   1.000
_cell.length_c   1.000
_cell.angle_alpha   90.00
_cell.angle_beta   90.00
_cell.angle_gamma   90.00
#
_symmetry.space_group_name_H-M   'P 1'
#
loop_
_entity.id
_entity.type
_entity.pdbx_description
1 polymer ?
#
loop_
_entity_poly.entity_id
_entity_poly.type
_entity_poly.pdbx_seq_one_letter_code
_entity_poly.pdbx_strand_id
1 'polypeptide(L)' 'MSKRTFQPNNRRRAKVHGFRLRMRTRAGRAILGARRRKGRTELSA' A
#
# COMPACT_ATOMS: atom_id res chain seq x y z
N MET A 1 -10.20 18.69 22.71
CA MET A 1 -9.97 17.31 22.19
C MET A 1 -9.03 17.39 21.00
N SER A 2 -7.82 16.84 21.09
CA SER A 2 -6.82 16.91 20.01
C SER A 2 -7.13 15.91 18.89
N LYS A 3 -6.81 16.29 17.65
CA LYS A 3 -6.98 15.45 16.47
C LYS A 3 -6.08 14.23 16.54
N ARG A 4 -6.62 13.03 16.29
CA ARG A 4 -5.85 11.78 16.23
C ARG A 4 -5.05 11.69 14.93
N THR A 5 -3.93 10.96 14.95
CA THR A 5 -2.99 10.85 13.83
C THR A 5 -3.61 10.21 12.59
N PHE A 6 -4.37 9.12 12.78
CA PHE A 6 -5.09 8.48 11.70
C PHE A 6 -6.43 9.17 11.47
N GLN A 7 -6.57 9.76 10.29
CA GLN A 7 -7.81 10.31 9.78
C GLN A 7 -8.14 9.55 8.49
N PRO A 8 -9.12 8.61 8.52
CA PRO A 8 -9.34 7.69 7.42
C PRO A 8 -9.84 8.43 6.17
N ASN A 9 -9.23 8.10 5.04
CA ASN A 9 -9.68 8.54 3.72
C ASN A 9 -9.32 7.47 2.67
N ASN A 10 -10.34 6.82 2.13
CA ASN A 10 -10.17 5.70 1.19
C ASN A 10 -9.46 6.12 -0.11
N ARG A 11 -9.80 7.30 -0.65
CA ARG A 11 -9.15 7.84 -1.85
C ARG A 11 -7.66 8.10 -1.61
N ARG A 12 -7.29 8.65 -0.45
CA ARG A 12 -5.88 8.87 -0.09
C ARG A 12 -5.15 7.56 0.10
N ARG A 13 -5.75 6.59 0.80
CA ARG A 13 -5.18 5.25 1.02
C ARG A 13 -4.89 4.54 -0.32
N ALA A 14 -5.87 4.50 -1.22
CA ALA A 14 -5.71 3.85 -2.53
C ALA A 14 -4.65 4.53 -3.41
N LYS A 15 -4.59 5.87 -3.43
CA LYS A 15 -3.60 6.62 -4.22
C LYS A 15 -2.16 6.44 -3.73
N VAL A 16 -1.96 6.41 -2.41
CA VAL A 16 -0.62 6.41 -1.79
C VAL A 16 -0.11 4.99 -1.49
N HIS A 17 -1.00 4.02 -1.24
CA HIS A 17 -0.60 2.68 -0.80
C HIS A 17 -1.12 1.54 -1.67
N GLY A 18 -2.00 1.84 -2.64
CA GLY A 18 -2.64 0.85 -3.49
C GLY A 18 -1.71 0.23 -4.54
N PHE A 19 -2.21 -0.85 -5.14
CA PHE A 19 -1.46 -1.69 -6.09
C PHE A 19 -0.87 -0.91 -7.27
N ARG A 20 -1.65 0.00 -7.86
CA ARG A 20 -1.22 0.78 -9.04
C ARG A 20 0.03 1.62 -8.76
N LEU A 21 0.13 2.23 -7.57
CA LEU A 21 1.33 2.98 -7.19
C LEU A 21 2.54 2.06 -7.01
N ARG A 22 2.34 0.90 -6.38
CA ARG A 22 3.40 -0.09 -6.19
C ARG A 22 3.93 -0.61 -7.53
N MET A 23 3.06 -0.84 -8.52
CA MET A 23 3.49 -1.30 -9.85
C MET A 23 4.25 -0.25 -10.67
N ARG A 24 4.05 1.05 -10.40
CA ARG A 24 4.67 2.15 -11.16
C ARG A 24 6.19 2.19 -11.03
N THR A 25 6.75 1.87 -9.86
CA THR A 25 8.19 2.00 -9.60
C THR A 25 8.87 0.64 -9.53
N ARG A 26 10.19 0.59 -9.80
CA ARG A 26 10.98 -0.64 -9.65
C ARG A 26 10.95 -1.16 -8.21
N ALA A 27 11.13 -0.26 -7.23
CA ALA A 27 11.09 -0.61 -5.81
C ALA A 27 9.71 -1.15 -5.38
N GLY A 28 8.61 -0.54 -5.86
CA GLY A 28 7.26 -1.00 -5.53
C GLY A 28 6.96 -2.39 -6.11
N ARG A 29 7.40 -2.69 -7.33
CA ARG A 29 7.32 -4.04 -7.92
C ARG A 29 8.11 -5.07 -7.11
N ALA A 30 9.31 -4.71 -6.64
CA ALA A 30 10.12 -5.56 -5.77
C ALA A 30 9.40 -5.89 -4.45
N ILE A 31 8.75 -4.92 -3.81
CA ILE A 31 7.96 -5.12 -2.59
C ILE A 31 6.82 -6.11 -2.83
N LEU A 32 6.07 -5.95 -3.94
CA LEU A 32 4.99 -6.88 -4.27
C LEU A 32 5.52 -8.30 -4.51
N GLY A 33 6.66 -8.44 -5.21
CA GLY A 33 7.32 -9.73 -5.41
C GLY A 33 7.73 -10.39 -4.08
N ALA A 34 8.29 -9.62 -3.14
CA ALA A 34 8.64 -10.13 -1.81
C ALA A 34 7.40 -10.57 -1.01
N ARG A 35 6.30 -9.81 -1.09
CA ARG A 35 5.04 -10.16 -0.42
C ARG A 35 4.40 -11.43 -1.01
N ARG A 36 4.45 -11.60 -2.33
CA ARG A 36 4.01 -12.84 -3.01
C ARG A 36 4.84 -14.04 -2.60
N ARG A 37 6.18 -13.92 -2.61
CA ARG A 37 7.08 -15.00 -2.15
C ARG A 37 6.84 -15.39 -0.70
N LYS A 38 6.47 -14.44 0.16
CA LYS A 38 6.08 -14.71 1.55
C LYS A 38 4.70 -15.36 1.68
N GLY A 39 3.89 -15.41 0.62
CA GLY A 39 2.53 -15.95 0.66
C GLY A 39 1.53 -15.04 1.37
N ARG A 40 1.71 -13.70 1.34
CA ARG A 40 0.73 -12.78 1.93
C ARG A 40 -0.57 -12.82 1.13
N THR A 41 -1.70 -13.04 1.81
CA THR A 41 -3.05 -12.99 1.26
C THR A 41 -3.34 -11.63 0.62
N GLU A 42 -3.02 -10.54 1.32
CA GLU A 42 -3.15 -9.18 0.83
C GLU A 42 -1.78 -8.56 0.49
N LEU A 43 -1.63 -8.07 -0.74
CA LEU A 43 -0.34 -7.57 -1.25
C LEU A 43 -0.19 -6.04 -1.15
N SER A 44 -1.28 -5.29 -1.25
CA SER A 44 -1.29 -3.83 -1.09
C SER A 44 -2.49 -3.40 -0.27
N ALA A 45 -2.49 -2.14 0.16
CA ALA A 45 -3.63 -1.51 0.79
C ALA A 45 -4.83 -1.42 -0.18
#